data_AF-A0A1C6BNF0-F1
#
_entry.id   AF-A0A1C6BNF0-F1
#
_cell.length_a   1.000
_cell.length_b   1.000
_cell.length_c   1.000
_cell.angle_alpha   90.00
_cell.angle_beta   90.00
_cell.angle_gamma   90.00
#
_symmetry.space_group_name_H-M   'P 1'
#
loop_
_entity.id
_entity.type
_entity.pdbx_description
1 polymer ?
#
loop_
_entity_poly.entity_id
_entity_poly.type
_entity_poly.pdbx_seq_one_letter_code
_entity_poly.pdbx_strand_id
1 'polypeptide(L)'
;MNGYYTGKISSIDKQNGKVKVTFPQESDVVSSWLPLLAFEYNMPDIGDFVAVILDENDNGICLGKIYSNSQKPFSTEKYAKKIGNVSIIQKNNDFSIRFDNDSYINYINGTITIKAKNVKIVQDEE
;
A
#
# COMPACT_ATOMS: atom_id res chain seq x y z
N MET A 1 1.01 26.08 -8.05
CA MET A 1 -0.17 25.16 -8.13
C MET A 1 -0.94 25.32 -6.82
N ASN A 2 -2.26 25.10 -6.73
CA ASN A 2 -2.97 25.15 -5.44
C ASN A 2 -4.23 24.29 -5.51
N GLY A 3 -4.31 23.26 -4.66
CA GLY A 3 -5.45 22.36 -4.60
C GLY A 3 -5.08 20.88 -4.71
N TYR A 4 -6.06 20.09 -5.15
CA TYR A 4 -5.94 18.64 -5.31
C TYR A 4 -5.42 18.28 -6.70
N TYR A 5 -4.41 17.42 -6.73
CA TYR A 5 -3.76 16.92 -7.93
C TYR A 5 -3.66 15.40 -7.90
N THR A 6 -3.54 14.80 -9.09
CA THR A 6 -3.17 13.39 -9.25
C THR A 6 -1.97 13.28 -10.17
N GLY A 7 -1.12 12.29 -9.90
CA GLY A 7 0.12 12.12 -10.66
C GLY A 7 0.75 10.77 -10.42
N LYS A 8 1.95 10.59 -10.98
CA LYS A 8 2.72 9.35 -10.85
C LYS A 8 3.99 9.59 -10.05
N ILE A 9 4.33 8.64 -9.19
CA ILE A 9 5.59 8.70 -8.43
C ILE A 9 6.79 8.66 -9.39
N SER A 10 7.68 9.63 -9.28
CA SER A 10 8.89 9.75 -10.10
C SER A 10 10.18 9.56 -9.31
N SER A 11 10.16 9.77 -7.99
CA SER A 11 11.30 9.50 -7.10
C SER A 11 10.84 9.21 -5.68
N ILE A 12 11.66 8.46 -4.94
CA ILE A 12 11.36 8.03 -3.57
C ILE A 12 12.58 8.27 -2.69
N ASP A 13 12.39 8.99 -1.58
CA ASP A 13 13.34 9.10 -0.47
C ASP A 13 12.80 8.27 0.70
N LYS A 14 13.28 7.02 0.79
CA LYS A 14 12.87 6.07 1.83
C LYS A 14 13.34 6.49 3.22
N GLN A 15 14.48 7.18 3.33
CA GLN A 15 15.03 7.56 4.63
C GLN A 15 14.21 8.66 5.27
N ASN A 16 13.71 9.60 4.47
CA ASN A 16 12.94 10.75 4.96
C ASN A 16 11.43 10.63 4.76
N GLY A 17 10.93 9.51 4.20
CA GLY A 17 9.50 9.30 3.95
C GLY A 17 8.90 10.29 2.94
N LYS A 18 9.68 10.65 1.91
CA LYS A 18 9.27 11.64 0.89
C LYS A 18 9.23 11.04 -0.51
N VAL A 19 8.43 11.65 -1.37
CA VAL A 19 8.30 11.28 -2.78
C VAL A 19 8.32 12.52 -3.68
N LYS A 20 8.67 12.33 -4.94
CA LYS A 20 8.36 13.28 -6.02
C LYS A 20 7.28 12.70 -6.91
N VAL A 21 6.43 13.58 -7.42
CA VAL A 21 5.29 13.23 -8.27
C VAL A 21 5.40 14.01 -9.58
N THR A 22 5.30 13.31 -10.69
CA THR A 22 5.09 13.92 -12.01
C THR A 22 3.60 14.11 -12.23
N PHE A 23 3.20 15.29 -12.68
CA PHE A 23 1.82 15.66 -12.96
C PHE A 23 1.58 15.74 -14.49
N PRO A 24 1.05 14.67 -15.14
CA PRO A 24 0.94 14.64 -16.60
C PRO A 24 -0.03 15.67 -17.17
N GLN A 25 -1.04 16.08 -16.38
CA GLN A 25 -2.00 17.11 -16.76
C GLN A 25 -1.39 18.52 -16.74
N GLU A 26 -0.20 18.67 -16.16
CA GLU A 26 0.49 19.93 -15.90
C GLU A 26 1.81 19.94 -16.67
N SER A 27 1.78 19.51 -17.93
CA SER A 27 2.96 19.39 -18.81
C SER A 27 4.12 18.60 -18.20
N ASP A 28 3.80 17.51 -17.49
CA ASP A 28 4.76 16.65 -16.80
C ASP A 28 5.65 17.38 -15.76
N VAL A 29 5.14 18.47 -15.15
CA VAL A 29 5.80 19.13 -14.03
C VAL A 29 6.08 18.11 -12.91
N VAL A 30 7.30 18.16 -12.37
CA VAL A 30 7.74 17.33 -11.24
C VAL A 30 7.71 18.15 -9.96
N SER A 31 7.05 17.63 -8.93
CA SER A 31 6.97 18.27 -7.63
C SER A 31 8.33 18.41 -6.93
N SER A 32 8.39 19.31 -5.95
CA SER A 32 9.35 19.24 -4.84
C SER A 32 9.21 17.93 -4.06
N TRP A 33 10.11 17.66 -3.11
CA TRP A 33 9.99 16.51 -2.22
C TRP A 33 8.79 16.67 -1.28
N LEU A 34 7.77 15.85 -1.47
CA LEU A 34 6.54 15.85 -0.68
C LEU A 34 6.61 14.75 0.38
N PRO A 35 6.31 15.03 1.66
CA PRO A 35 6.11 13.99 2.66
C PRO A 35 4.93 13.07 2.28
N LEU A 36 5.02 11.81 2.68
CA LEU A 36 3.91 10.85 2.63
C LEU A 36 3.20 10.80 3.99
N LEU A 37 1.89 10.53 3.99
CA LEU A 37 1.15 10.26 5.23
C LEU A 37 1.75 9.07 5.99
N ALA A 38 2.02 9.27 7.28
CA ALA A 38 2.65 8.28 8.15
C ALA A 38 1.66 7.35 8.86
N PHE A 39 0.48 7.10 8.26
CA PHE A 39 -0.48 6.12 8.81
C PHE A 39 0.12 4.71 8.87
N GLU A 40 0.92 4.35 7.86
CA GLU A 40 1.70 3.13 7.81
C GLU A 40 2.99 3.40 7.01
N TYR A 41 4.07 2.68 7.29
CA TYR A 41 5.24 2.68 6.42
C TYR A 41 4.98 1.82 5.18
N ASN A 42 4.23 2.38 4.23
CA ASN A 42 3.85 1.76 2.97
C ASN A 42 4.21 2.71 1.81
N MET A 43 5.51 2.82 1.53
CA MET A 43 6.00 3.67 0.46
C MET A 43 5.49 3.15 -0.90
N PRO A 44 4.99 4.03 -1.79
CA PRO A 44 4.60 3.63 -3.13
C PRO A 44 5.82 3.28 -3.98
N ASP A 45 5.58 2.64 -5.12
CA ASP A 45 6.59 2.33 -6.14
C ASP A 45 6.66 3.44 -7.20
N ILE A 46 7.77 3.51 -7.94
CA ILE A 46 7.89 4.42 -9.09
C ILE A 46 6.81 4.06 -10.12
N GLY A 47 6.07 5.06 -10.58
CA GLY A 47 4.97 4.91 -11.52
C GLY A 47 3.59 4.72 -10.87
N ASP A 48 3.52 4.44 -9.56
CA ASP A 48 2.25 4.34 -8.84
C ASP A 48 1.45 5.65 -8.95
N PHE A 49 0.13 5.51 -9.13
CA PHE A 49 -0.77 6.64 -9.26
C PHE A 49 -1.24 7.11 -7.88
N VAL A 50 -1.04 8.40 -7.60
CA VAL A 50 -1.20 8.98 -6.27
C VAL A 50 -2.00 10.29 -6.30
N ALA A 51 -2.56 10.65 -5.14
CA ALA A 51 -3.17 11.95 -4.89
C ALA A 51 -2.22 12.86 -4.10
N VAL A 52 -2.26 14.15 -4.41
CA VAL A 52 -1.44 15.20 -3.80
C VAL A 52 -2.31 16.40 -3.48
N ILE A 53 -2.05 17.06 -2.35
CA ILE A 53 -2.57 18.40 -2.07
C ILE A 53 -1.37 19.36 -2.05
N LEU A 54 -1.45 20.46 -2.81
CA LEU A 54 -0.44 21.52 -2.86
C LEU A 54 -1.04 22.86 -2.40
N ASP A 55 -0.24 23.68 -1.73
CA ASP A 55 -0.50 25.11 -1.50
C ASP A 55 0.07 25.97 -2.63
N GLU A 56 -0.21 27.28 -2.60
CA GLU A 56 0.19 28.25 -3.65
C GLU A 56 1.72 28.32 -3.91
N ASN A 57 2.54 27.85 -2.97
CA ASN A 57 4.00 27.85 -3.06
C ASN A 57 4.55 26.46 -3.47
N ASP A 58 3.70 25.56 -3.96
CA ASP A 58 4.01 24.18 -4.33
C ASP A 58 4.56 23.33 -3.17
N ASN A 59 4.33 23.76 -1.91
CA ASN A 59 4.48 22.88 -0.76
C ASN A 59 3.24 22.01 -0.63
N GLY A 60 3.37 20.83 -0.04
CA GLY A 60 2.21 19.98 0.12
C GLY A 60 2.52 18.62 0.69
N ILE A 61 1.59 17.69 0.46
CA ILE A 61 1.64 16.33 0.97
C ILE A 61 1.15 15.34 -0.09
N CYS A 62 1.84 14.21 -0.20
CA CYS A 62 1.34 13.07 -0.95
C CYS A 62 0.42 12.25 -0.03
N LEU A 63 -0.83 12.06 -0.46
CA LEU A 63 -1.82 11.27 0.27
C LEU A 63 -1.65 9.76 0.06
N GLY A 64 -0.79 9.36 -0.88
CA GLY A 64 -0.51 7.97 -1.23
C GLY A 64 -1.33 7.49 -2.43
N LYS A 65 -1.32 6.16 -2.61
CA LYS A 65 -1.95 5.48 -3.75
C LYS A 65 -3.46 5.69 -3.77
N ILE A 66 -3.99 5.92 -4.97
CA ILE A 66 -5.43 5.96 -5.23
C ILE A 66 -5.82 4.92 -6.28
N TYR A 67 -7.04 4.38 -6.20
CA TYR A 67 -7.52 3.48 -7.23
C TYR A 67 -7.88 4.25 -8.51
N SER A 68 -7.57 3.64 -9.65
CA SER A 68 -7.88 4.16 -10.98
C SER A 68 -8.07 3.01 -11.98
N ASN A 69 -8.44 3.34 -13.23
CA ASN A 69 -8.51 2.34 -14.30
C ASN A 69 -7.17 1.61 -14.53
N SER A 70 -6.05 2.28 -14.27
CA SER A 70 -4.70 1.73 -14.40
C SER A 70 -4.16 1.07 -13.13
N GLN A 71 -4.75 1.40 -11.96
CA GLN A 71 -4.36 0.90 -10.64
C GLN A 71 -5.61 0.40 -9.93
N LYS A 72 -6.05 -0.81 -10.28
CA LYS A 72 -7.28 -1.41 -9.74
C LYS A 72 -7.05 -1.99 -8.33
N PRO A 73 -8.10 -2.07 -7.48
CA PRO A 73 -8.01 -2.85 -6.26
C PRO A 73 -7.67 -4.31 -6.56
N PHE A 74 -6.85 -4.92 -5.73
CA PHE A 74 -6.45 -6.32 -5.91
C PHE A 74 -7.48 -7.33 -5.36
N SER A 75 -8.45 -6.85 -4.58
CA SER A 75 -9.48 -7.66 -3.94
C SER A 75 -10.78 -6.85 -3.82
N THR A 76 -11.91 -7.56 -3.79
CA THR A 76 -13.26 -7.00 -3.57
C THR A 76 -13.80 -7.30 -2.17
N GLU A 77 -13.00 -7.96 -1.32
CA GLU A 77 -13.39 -8.31 0.03
C GLU A 77 -13.34 -7.10 0.97
N LYS A 78 -14.09 -7.15 2.09
CA LYS A 78 -14.29 -6.01 3.01
C LYS A 78 -12.98 -5.38 3.49
N TYR A 79 -12.00 -6.22 3.83
CA TYR A 79 -10.65 -5.78 4.13
C TYR A 79 -9.65 -6.65 3.37
N ALA A 80 -8.73 -5.98 2.67
CA ALA A 80 -7.65 -6.64 1.97
C ALA A 80 -6.40 -5.77 2.01
N LYS A 81 -5.26 -6.34 2.41
CA LYS A 81 -3.95 -5.72 2.34
C LYS A 81 -2.96 -6.61 1.62
N LYS A 82 -2.17 -6.04 0.70
CA LYS A 82 -1.08 -6.73 0.02
C LYS A 82 0.25 -6.12 0.46
N ILE A 83 1.17 -6.96 0.94
CA ILE A 83 2.50 -6.59 1.41
C ILE A 83 3.49 -7.48 0.67
N GLY A 84 4.09 -6.96 -0.40
CA GLY A 84 4.87 -7.77 -1.34
C GLY A 84 4.04 -8.92 -1.91
N ASN A 85 4.50 -10.15 -1.67
CA ASN A 85 3.78 -11.37 -2.10
C ASN A 85 2.74 -11.86 -1.08
N VAL A 86 2.70 -11.25 0.10
CA VAL A 86 1.76 -11.64 1.15
C VAL A 86 0.44 -10.89 0.96
N SER A 87 -0.68 -11.61 1.02
CA SER A 87 -2.01 -11.01 1.09
C SER A 87 -2.69 -11.35 2.41
N ILE A 88 -3.28 -10.33 3.04
CA ILE A 88 -4.12 -10.45 4.22
C ILE A 88 -5.54 -10.10 3.78
N ILE A 89 -6.48 -11.02 3.98
CA ILE A 89 -7.87 -10.86 3.55
C ILE A 89 -8.80 -11.23 4.70
N GLN A 90 -9.81 -10.40 4.94
CA GLN A 90 -10.92 -10.72 5.83
C GLN A 90 -12.21 -10.83 5.01
N LYS A 91 -12.95 -11.93 5.23
CA LYS A 91 -14.21 -12.22 4.58
C LYS A 91 -15.13 -12.93 5.57
N ASN A 92 -16.35 -12.44 5.80
CA ASN A 92 -17.35 -13.13 6.64
C ASN A 92 -16.85 -13.57 8.04
N ASN A 93 -15.97 -12.78 8.67
CA ASN A 93 -15.26 -13.11 9.93
C ASN A 93 -14.15 -14.16 9.80
N ASP A 94 -13.98 -14.76 8.63
CA ASP A 94 -12.80 -15.54 8.29
C ASP A 94 -11.62 -14.61 8.01
N PHE A 95 -10.45 -15.04 8.45
CA PHE A 95 -9.20 -14.33 8.26
C PHE A 95 -8.20 -15.23 7.54
N SER A 96 -7.51 -14.68 6.54
CA SER A 96 -6.51 -15.42 5.75
C SER A 96 -5.26 -14.59 5.54
N ILE A 97 -4.10 -15.17 5.86
CA ILE A 97 -2.79 -14.71 5.43
C ILE A 97 -2.28 -15.71 4.41
N ARG A 98 -2.01 -15.27 3.19
CA ARG A 98 -1.40 -16.09 2.14
C ARG A 98 -0.02 -15.57 1.81
N PHE A 99 0.97 -16.44 1.84
CA PHE A 99 2.37 -16.11 1.52
C PHE A 99 2.68 -16.37 0.04
N ASP A 100 2.10 -17.44 -0.50
CA ASP A 100 2.08 -17.81 -1.91
C ASP A 100 0.81 -18.64 -2.20
N ASN A 101 0.72 -19.29 -3.36
CA ASN A 101 -0.46 -20.07 -3.74
C ASN A 101 -0.68 -21.33 -2.87
N ASP A 102 0.36 -21.85 -2.22
CA ASP A 102 0.32 -23.10 -1.46
C ASP A 102 0.51 -22.92 0.05
N SER A 103 1.11 -21.82 0.49
CA SER A 103 1.41 -21.54 1.89
C SER A 103 0.48 -20.48 2.49
N TYR A 104 -0.23 -20.82 3.55
CA TYR A 104 -1.23 -19.94 4.18
C TYR A 104 -1.46 -20.22 5.67
N ILE A 105 -2.04 -19.23 6.34
CA ILE A 105 -2.67 -19.34 7.66
C ILE A 105 -4.11 -18.85 7.53
N ASN A 106 -5.06 -19.70 7.91
CA ASN A 106 -6.48 -19.36 7.93
C ASN A 106 -7.03 -19.47 9.34
N TYR A 107 -7.95 -18.58 9.70
CA TYR A 107 -8.85 -18.74 10.84
C TYR A 107 -10.29 -18.74 10.30
N ILE A 108 -10.94 -19.90 10.38
CA ILE A 108 -12.28 -20.13 9.83
C ILE A 108 -13.07 -20.92 10.86
N ASN A 109 -14.25 -20.41 11.27
CA ASN A 109 -15.16 -21.10 12.21
C ASN A 109 -14.46 -21.65 13.47
N GLY A 110 -13.57 -20.87 14.08
CA GLY A 110 -12.85 -21.27 15.30
C GLY A 110 -11.65 -22.18 15.08
N THR A 111 -11.32 -22.54 13.83
CA THR A 111 -10.19 -23.41 13.49
C THR A 111 -9.06 -22.61 12.86
N ILE A 112 -7.84 -22.75 13.39
CA ILE A 112 -6.62 -22.27 12.73
C ILE A 112 -6.05 -23.38 11.86
N THR A 113 -5.90 -23.12 10.56
CA THR A 113 -5.26 -24.04 9.61
C THR A 113 -3.98 -23.40 9.08
N ILE A 114 -2.86 -24.08 9.23
CA ILE A 114 -1.56 -23.66 8.71
C ILE A 114 -1.11 -24.68 7.66
N LYS A 115 -0.89 -24.21 6.43
CA LYS A 115 -0.27 -25.01 5.36
C LYS A 115 1.04 -24.34 4.97
N ALA A 116 2.12 -25.09 5.04
CA ALA A 116 3.45 -24.68 4.58
C ALA A 116 4.33 -25.92 4.40
N LYS A 117 5.46 -25.78 3.71
CA LYS A 117 6.45 -26.86 3.56
C LYS A 117 6.99 -27.35 4.92
N ASN A 118 7.21 -26.42 5.86
CA ASN A 118 7.64 -26.71 7.22
C ASN A 118 6.86 -25.79 8.17
N VAL A 119 6.38 -26.34 9.29
CA VAL A 119 5.72 -25.58 10.35
C VAL A 119 6.46 -25.85 11.65
N LYS A 120 6.92 -24.79 12.32
CA LYS A 120 7.51 -24.86 13.66
C LYS A 120 6.63 -24.06 14.61
N ILE A 121 6.08 -24.73 15.61
CA ILE A 121 5.34 -24.10 16.70
C ILE A 121 6.30 -24.04 17.89
N VAL A 122 6.56 -22.83 18.39
CA VAL A 122 7.34 -22.61 19.62
C VAL A 122 6.36 -22.10 20.66
N GLN A 123 6.38 -22.73 21.83
CA GLN A 123 5.66 -22.28 23.01
C GLN A 123 6.72 -22.00 24.07
N ASP A 124 6.62 -20.85 24.75
CA ASP A 124 7.42 -20.62 25.95
C ASP A 124 6.94 -21.58 27.05
N GLU A 125 7.86 -22.17 27.80
CA GLU A 125 7.50 -22.94 29.01
C GLU A 125 7.02 -21.95 30.08
N GLU A 126 5.85 -22.21 30.67
CA GLU A 126 5.29 -21.42 31.79
C GLU A 126 6.18 -21.47 33.05
#